data_AF-A0A3B0RIK7-F1
#
_entry.id   AF-A0A3B0RIK7-F1
#
_cell.length_a   1.000
_cell.length_b   1.000
_cell.length_c   1.000
_cell.angle_alpha   90.00
_cell.angle_beta   90.00
_cell.angle_gamma   90.00
#
_symmetry.space_group_name_H-M   'P 1'
#
loop_
_entity.id
_entity.type
_entity.pdbx_description
1 polymer ?
#
loop_
_entity_poly.entity_id
_entity_poly.type
_entity_poly.pdbx_seq_one_letter_code
_entity_poly.pdbx_strand_id
1 'polypeptide(L)' 'MKQQRFSSFEQSQRKKRTKRDVFLAEMGQVVPWVRLEALVSRH' A
#
# COMPACT_ATOMS: atom_id res chain seq x y z
N MET A 1 25.94 -20.45 -12.62
CA MET A 1 24.74 -20.01 -11.90
C MET A 1 25.13 -19.64 -10.47
N LYS A 2 24.71 -18.49 -9.95
CA LYS A 2 25.07 -18.00 -8.60
C LYS A 2 23.89 -18.27 -7.67
N GLN A 3 24.03 -19.23 -6.76
CA GLN A 3 23.00 -19.59 -5.79
C GLN A 3 22.82 -18.45 -4.79
N GLN A 4 21.60 -17.93 -4.69
CA GLN A 4 21.28 -16.82 -3.79
C GLN A 4 21.24 -17.36 -2.34
N ARG A 5 22.00 -16.73 -1.44
CA ARG A 5 22.15 -17.16 -0.04
C ARG A 5 20.94 -16.73 0.78
N PHE A 6 20.54 -17.53 1.77
CA PHE A 6 19.40 -17.27 2.65
C PHE A 6 19.41 -15.89 3.33
N SER A 7 20.59 -15.33 3.63
CA SER A 7 20.73 -13.97 4.18
C SER A 7 20.23 -12.86 3.25
N SER A 8 20.21 -13.08 1.93
CA SER A 8 19.60 -12.17 0.96
C SER A 8 18.07 -12.29 0.94
N PHE A 9 17.52 -13.44 1.33
CA PHE A 9 16.09 -13.68 1.36
C PHE A 9 15.47 -12.96 2.56
N GLU A 10 16.09 -12.98 3.74
CA GLU A 10 15.62 -12.26 4.93
C GLU A 10 15.54 -10.73 4.70
N GLN A 11 16.52 -10.14 4.02
CA GLN A 11 16.46 -8.72 3.62
C GLN A 11 15.31 -8.43 2.64
N SER A 12 14.96 -9.42 1.80
CA SER A 12 13.85 -9.30 0.85
C SER A 12 12.46 -9.47 1.51
N GLN A 13 12.42 -10.06 2.71
CA GLN A 13 11.22 -10.23 3.53
C GLN A 13 10.90 -8.99 4.38
N ARG A 14 11.78 -7.96 4.41
CA ARG A 14 11.42 -6.64 4.93
C ARG A 14 10.23 -6.14 4.11
N LYS A 15 9.04 -6.11 4.73
CA LYS A 15 7.72 -5.85 4.08
C LYS A 15 7.89 -4.88 2.91
N LYS A 16 7.96 -5.42 1.69
CA LYS A 16 8.13 -4.62 0.49
C LYS A 16 6.86 -3.81 0.36
N ARG A 17 6.96 -2.50 0.59
CA ARG A 17 5.85 -1.58 0.34
C ARG A 17 5.49 -1.71 -1.13
N THR A 18 4.31 -2.27 -1.40
CA THR A 18 3.87 -2.51 -2.76
C THR A 18 3.41 -1.21 -3.40
N LYS A 19 3.37 -1.14 -4.73
CA LYS A 19 2.78 0.01 -5.44
C LYS A 19 1.35 0.30 -4.96
N ARG A 20 0.58 -0.76 -4.62
CA ARG A 20 -0.76 -0.66 -4.03
C ARG A 20 -0.73 0.05 -2.68
N ASP A 21 0.22 -0.27 -1.81
CA ASP A 21 0.32 0.36 -0.49
C ASP A 21 0.70 1.85 -0.58
N VAL A 22 1.53 2.21 -1.56
CA VAL A 22 1.84 3.63 -1.83
C VAL A 22 0.57 4.35 -2.30
N PHE A 23 -0.10 3.80 -3.32
CA PHE A 23 -1.32 4.37 -3.88
C PHE A 23 -2.42 4.55 -2.83
N LEU A 24 -2.70 3.53 -2.02
CA LEU A 24 -3.74 3.61 -0.98
C LEU A 24 -3.41 4.65 0.09
N ALA A 25 -2.14 4.80 0.46
CA ALA A 25 -1.71 5.82 1.41
C ALA A 25 -1.91 7.23 0.86
N GLU A 26 -1.55 7.46 -0.42
CA GLU A 26 -1.75 8.75 -1.09
C GLU A 26 -3.24 9.06 -1.26
N MET A 27 -4.04 8.09 -1.70
CA MET A 27 -5.49 8.26 -1.83
C MET A 27 -6.18 8.52 -0.48
N GLY A 28 -5.68 7.94 0.61
CA GLY A 28 -6.18 8.24 1.95
C GLY A 28 -5.99 9.72 2.37
N GLN A 29 -4.99 10.40 1.81
CA GLN A 29 -4.74 11.82 2.08
C GLN A 29 -5.48 12.76 1.12
N VAL A 30 -5.54 12.39 -0.17
CA VAL A 30 -6.07 13.26 -1.23
C VAL A 30 -7.59 13.17 -1.35
N VAL A 31 -8.18 12.00 -1.11
CA VAL A 31 -9.61 11.78 -1.32
C VAL A 31 -10.39 12.21 -0.07
N PRO A 32 -11.41 13.09 -0.20
CA PRO A 32 -12.22 13.54 0.93
C PRO A 32 -13.31 12.50 1.27
N TRP A 33 -12.91 11.34 1.76
CA TRP A 33 -13.79 10.18 2.02
C TRP A 33 -15.03 10.54 2.84
N VAL A 34 -14.85 11.27 3.94
CA VAL A 34 -15.96 11.69 4.82
C VAL A 34 -17.04 12.47 4.07
N ARG A 35 -16.65 13.35 3.13
CA ARG A 35 -17.60 14.14 2.33
C ARG A 35 -18.33 13.25 1.33
N LEU A 36 -17.62 12.32 0.70
CA LEU A 36 -18.19 11.40 -0.28
C LEU A 36 -19.18 10.43 0.38
N GLU A 37 -18.82 9.88 1.53
CA GLU A 37 -19.69 8.99 2.32
C GLU A 37 -20.97 9.71 2.72
N ALA A 38 -20.88 10.96 3.22
CA ALA A 38 -22.05 11.76 3.57
C ALA A 38 -22.98 12.06 2.39
N LEU A 39 -22.43 12.19 1.17
CA LEU A 39 -23.23 12.37 -0.05
C LEU A 39 -23.94 11.07 -0.45
N VAL A 40 -23.26 9.93 -0.36
CA VAL A 40 -23.84 8.62 -0.69
C VAL A 40 -24.95 8.26 0.29
N SER A 41 -24.76 8.44 1.59
CA SER A 41 -25.79 8.12 2.61
C SER A 41 -27.05 8.99 2.53
N ARG A 42 -26.99 10.11 1.80
CA ARG A 42 -28.13 11.03 1.63
C ARG A 42 -29.03 10.62 0.46
N HIS A 43 -28.54 9.80 -0.46
CA HIS A 43 -29.29 9.27 -1.60
C HIS A 43 -29.91 7.91 -1.25
#